data_AF-A0AAN8K1D2-F1
#
_entry.id   AF-A0AAN8K1D2-F1
#
_cell.length_a   1.000
_cell.length_b   1.000
_cell.length_c   1.000
_cell.angle_alpha   90.00
_cell.angle_beta   90.00
_cell.angle_gamma   90.00
#
_symmetry.space_group_name_H-M   'P 1'
#
loop_
_entity.id
_entity.type
_entity.pdbx_description
1 polymer ?
#
loop_
_entity_poly.entity_id
_entity_poly.type
_entity_poly.pdbx_seq_one_letter_code
_entity_poly.pdbx_strand_id
1 'polypeptide(L)'
;MNRILLKFIGLVIVGVWTMFLIYVFKVASPSSPSSSSSSSASSAAISSSFSSLFSVRRNHKALIRPGLQEPHKKDKILCWVLTAPKFLDNRAKAVKNTWGKRCDKTLFFSSAANASFPTIGLNVSEGRDALPNKTIRAFTYCYENYGQDFDWFMKADDDTYVIVENLRKFVSNYSSSDPIYFGHNFYKYFKQGYMSGGAGYVLSKEALRVFVTKGVAKTKPVCHIQDVRNEDILMGACMEKLAVKAIDTVDEYQRERFLPLDLIEYTVTGFPFWLPDYSKFKPKLVSI
;
A
#
# COMPACT_ATOMS: atom_id res chain seq x y z
N MET A 1 40.07 -49.07 8.45
CA MET A 1 40.11 -47.81 7.67
C MET A 1 39.39 -46.74 8.47
N ASN A 2 40.12 -45.71 8.92
CA ASN A 2 39.83 -44.97 10.15
C ASN A 2 38.80 -43.84 9.92
N ARG A 3 37.76 -43.72 10.78
CA ARG A 3 36.66 -42.72 10.67
C ARG A 3 37.12 -41.26 10.64
N ILE A 4 38.37 -41.00 11.03
CA ILE A 4 39.02 -39.68 10.99
C ILE A 4 39.39 -39.28 9.55
N LEU A 5 39.76 -40.24 8.70
CA LEU A 5 40.16 -39.97 7.31
C LEU A 5 38.96 -39.53 6.44
N LEU A 6 37.77 -40.10 6.66
CA LEU A 6 36.55 -39.66 5.97
C LEU A 6 36.13 -38.23 6.36
N LYS A 7 36.33 -37.82 7.61
CA LYS A 7 36.00 -36.46 8.05
C LYS A 7 36.96 -35.42 7.47
N PHE A 8 38.24 -35.77 7.29
CA PHE A 8 39.22 -34.91 6.64
C PHE A 8 38.95 -34.73 5.14
N ILE A 9 38.56 -35.81 4.43
CA ILE A 9 38.21 -35.73 3.00
C ILE A 9 36.96 -34.87 2.80
N GLY A 10 35.95 -34.97 3.67
CA GLY A 10 34.74 -34.14 3.62
C GLY A 10 35.00 -32.64 3.80
N LEU A 11 35.91 -32.26 4.71
CA LEU A 11 36.26 -30.86 4.96
C LEU A 11 37.05 -30.23 3.80
N VAL A 12 37.94 -30.99 3.15
CA VAL A 12 38.71 -30.52 1.99
C VAL A 12 37.79 -30.30 0.77
N ILE A 13 36.80 -31.18 0.55
CA ILE A 13 35.85 -31.03 -0.56
C ILE A 13 34.96 -29.79 -0.37
N VAL A 14 34.47 -29.50 0.85
CA VAL A 14 33.66 -28.29 1.11
C VAL A 14 34.49 -26.99 0.98
N GLY A 15 35.76 -27.02 1.38
CA GLY A 15 36.66 -25.87 1.25
C GLY A 15 37.00 -25.52 -0.21
N VAL A 16 37.20 -26.52 -1.07
CA VAL A 16 37.52 -26.29 -2.50
C VAL A 16 36.29 -25.78 -3.27
N TRP A 17 35.08 -26.24 -2.93
CA TRP A 17 33.83 -25.79 -3.57
C TRP A 17 33.42 -24.36 -3.18
N THR A 18 33.70 -23.94 -1.94
CA THR A 18 33.40 -22.56 -1.50
C THR A 18 34.35 -21.53 -2.13
N MET A 19 35.62 -21.87 -2.34
CA MET A 19 36.58 -21.01 -3.05
C MET A 19 36.30 -20.88 -4.55
N PHE A 20 35.80 -21.93 -5.20
CA PHE A 20 35.42 -21.87 -6.62
C PHE A 20 34.19 -20.99 -6.87
N LEU A 21 33.19 -21.03 -5.98
CA LEU A 21 32.01 -20.16 -6.06
C LEU A 21 32.35 -18.68 -5.86
N ILE A 22 33.27 -18.34 -4.95
CA ILE A 22 33.72 -16.95 -4.75
C ILE A 22 34.47 -16.44 -6.00
N TYR A 23 35.26 -17.28 -6.66
CA TYR A 23 35.97 -16.91 -7.89
C TYR A 23 34.99 -16.61 -9.04
N VAL A 24 33.96 -17.43 -9.21
CA VAL A 24 32.93 -17.24 -10.25
C VAL A 24 32.11 -15.95 -10.02
N PHE A 25 31.78 -15.62 -8.77
CA PHE A 25 31.06 -14.37 -8.47
C PHE A 25 31.91 -13.10 -8.64
N LYS A 26 33.24 -13.20 -8.53
CA LYS A 26 34.14 -12.03 -8.68
C LYS A 26 34.43 -11.69 -10.15
N VAL A 27 34.29 -12.63 -11.08
CA VAL A 27 34.51 -12.45 -12.53
C VAL A 27 33.28 -11.88 -13.25
N ALA A 28 32.08 -11.97 -12.66
CA ALA A 28 30.82 -11.59 -13.31
C ALA A 28 30.33 -10.14 -13.08
N SER A 29 31.16 -9.24 -12.54
CA SER A 29 30.79 -7.83 -12.38
C SER A 29 31.27 -6.98 -13.57
N PRO A 30 30.40 -6.33 -14.36
CA PRO A 30 30.82 -5.43 -15.43
C PRO A 30 31.38 -4.14 -14.83
N SER A 31 32.64 -3.86 -15.11
CA SER A 31 33.29 -2.58 -14.85
C SER A 31 32.71 -1.48 -15.75
N SER A 32 32.28 -0.38 -15.15
CA SER A 32 31.97 0.91 -15.79
C SER A 32 33.14 1.42 -16.64
N PRO A 33 32.91 1.95 -17.85
CA PRO A 33 33.98 2.52 -18.66
C PRO A 33 34.29 3.97 -18.27
N SER A 34 35.58 4.22 -18.14
CA SER A 34 36.25 5.50 -17.94
C SER A 34 36.25 6.38 -19.19
N SER A 35 36.28 7.68 -18.96
CA SER A 35 36.35 8.79 -19.90
C SER A 35 37.74 9.03 -20.52
N SER A 36 37.78 9.23 -21.83
CA SER A 36 38.76 9.99 -22.65
C SER A 36 38.31 9.83 -24.12
N SER A 37 38.37 10.77 -25.06
CA SER A 37 38.99 12.07 -25.23
C SER A 37 38.47 12.69 -26.55
N SER A 38 38.34 14.02 -26.60
CA SER A 38 38.50 14.94 -27.76
C SER A 38 38.25 14.46 -29.21
N SER A 39 37.31 15.12 -29.92
CA SER A 39 37.59 16.19 -30.91
C SER A 39 36.67 16.19 -32.15
N SER A 40 36.34 17.42 -32.54
CA SER A 40 36.03 17.91 -33.89
C SER A 40 34.58 17.89 -34.44
N ALA A 41 34.29 19.04 -35.06
CA ALA A 41 33.40 19.29 -36.19
C ALA A 41 31.92 19.66 -35.95
N SER A 42 31.71 20.98 -36.05
CA SER A 42 30.80 21.62 -37.02
C SER A 42 29.34 21.88 -36.65
N SER A 43 29.05 23.17 -36.68
CA SER A 43 27.78 23.88 -36.64
C SER A 43 26.75 23.39 -37.67
N ALA A 44 25.48 23.30 -37.26
CA ALA A 44 24.33 23.84 -38.02
C ALA A 44 23.05 23.76 -37.17
N ALA A 45 22.29 24.85 -37.18
CA ALA A 45 21.07 25.05 -36.44
C ALA A 45 19.90 24.19 -36.96
N ILE A 46 19.09 23.64 -36.05
CA ILE A 46 17.64 23.50 -36.27
C ILE A 46 16.91 23.97 -35.00
N SER A 47 16.18 25.04 -35.20
CA SER A 47 15.26 25.68 -34.27
C SER A 47 14.00 24.82 -34.06
N SER A 48 13.40 25.03 -32.89
CA SER A 48 11.97 24.93 -32.56
C SER A 48 11.45 23.63 -31.93
N SER A 49 10.86 23.86 -30.74
CA SER A 49 9.83 23.07 -30.07
C SER A 49 10.27 21.92 -29.15
N PHE A 50 10.90 22.25 -28.02
CA PHE A 50 10.85 21.40 -26.81
C PHE A 50 10.99 22.26 -25.54
N SER A 51 10.00 23.12 -25.28
CA SER A 51 9.94 23.95 -24.06
C SER A 51 8.67 23.74 -23.22
N SER A 52 8.09 22.53 -23.20
CA SER A 52 6.94 22.23 -22.32
C SER A 52 7.12 21.05 -21.36
N LEU A 53 8.33 20.53 -21.17
CA LEU A 53 8.54 19.32 -20.35
C LEU A 53 9.44 19.51 -19.13
N PHE A 54 9.44 20.69 -18.52
CA PHE A 54 9.95 20.88 -17.17
C PHE A 54 9.17 21.95 -16.41
N SER A 55 8.11 21.53 -15.70
CA SER A 55 7.80 21.97 -14.33
C SER A 55 6.44 21.39 -13.92
N VAL A 56 6.47 20.18 -13.35
CA VAL A 56 5.34 19.69 -12.55
C VAL A 56 5.81 19.59 -11.11
N ARG A 57 6.11 20.76 -10.53
CA ARG A 57 6.14 20.90 -9.07
C ARG A 57 4.67 21.08 -8.64
N ARG A 58 3.92 19.98 -8.58
CA ARG A 58 2.48 19.98 -8.26
C ARG A 58 2.29 20.31 -6.77
N ASN A 59 1.81 21.51 -6.47
CA ASN A 59 1.49 21.98 -5.12
C ASN A 59 0.44 21.09 -4.44
N HIS A 60 0.77 20.53 -3.27
CA HIS A 60 -0.18 19.78 -2.41
C HIS A 60 -1.42 20.60 -2.04
N LYS A 61 -1.31 21.94 -1.99
CA LYS A 61 -2.42 22.87 -1.72
C LYS A 61 -3.57 22.78 -2.73
N ALA A 62 -3.35 22.29 -3.95
CA ALA A 62 -4.39 22.24 -4.99
C ALA A 62 -5.45 21.15 -4.75
N LEU A 63 -5.19 20.17 -3.88
CA LEU A 63 -6.14 19.07 -3.58
C LEU A 63 -6.89 19.27 -2.26
N ILE A 64 -6.44 20.23 -1.46
CA ILE A 64 -7.16 20.63 -0.25
C ILE A 64 -8.29 21.55 -0.73
N ARG A 65 -9.53 21.22 -0.37
CA ARG A 65 -10.68 22.07 -0.67
C ARG A 65 -10.44 23.48 -0.08
N PRO A 66 -10.54 24.56 -0.87
CA PRO A 66 -10.35 25.91 -0.34
C PRO A 66 -11.39 26.21 0.74
N GLY A 67 -10.93 26.79 1.85
CA GLY A 67 -11.75 27.06 3.02
C GLY A 67 -12.70 28.23 2.81
N LEU A 68 -13.98 27.91 2.64
CA LEU A 68 -15.22 28.64 2.96
C LEU A 68 -16.32 27.96 2.13
N GLN A 69 -17.01 26.96 2.68
CA GLN A 69 -18.12 26.31 1.98
C GLN A 69 -19.34 26.21 2.88
N GLU A 70 -20.46 26.61 2.30
CA GLU A 70 -21.88 26.28 2.57
C GLU A 70 -22.07 24.99 3.39
N PRO A 71 -23.18 24.84 4.15
CA PRO A 71 -23.42 23.69 5.03
C PRO A 71 -23.14 22.37 4.31
N HIS A 72 -21.98 21.79 4.63
CA HIS A 72 -21.39 20.73 3.85
C HIS A 72 -22.13 19.42 4.15
N LYS A 73 -22.53 18.70 3.10
CA LYS A 73 -23.12 17.38 3.24
C LYS A 73 -22.05 16.45 3.82
N LYS A 74 -22.23 16.05 5.07
CA LYS A 74 -21.37 15.12 5.81
C LYS A 74 -20.91 13.96 4.91
N ASP A 75 -19.60 13.88 4.65
CA ASP A 75 -19.01 12.80 3.86
C ASP A 75 -19.37 11.44 4.45
N LYS A 76 -19.81 10.50 3.61
CA LYS A 76 -20.19 9.14 4.02
C LYS A 76 -19.02 8.17 3.88
N ILE A 77 -18.70 7.46 4.95
CA ILE A 77 -17.56 6.54 5.02
C ILE A 77 -18.06 5.10 5.14
N LEU A 78 -17.71 4.27 4.16
CA LEU A 78 -17.86 2.83 4.22
C LEU A 78 -16.54 2.22 4.68
N CYS A 79 -16.57 1.51 5.80
CA CYS A 79 -15.44 0.71 6.26
C CYS A 79 -15.69 -0.75 5.91
N TRP A 80 -14.73 -1.42 5.29
CA TRP A 80 -14.78 -2.85 5.11
C TRP A 80 -13.59 -3.51 5.80
N VAL A 81 -13.88 -4.60 6.50
CA VAL A 81 -12.94 -5.30 7.36
C VAL A 81 -12.69 -6.68 6.77
N LEU A 82 -11.43 -6.98 6.49
CA LEU A 82 -11.03 -8.32 6.10
C LEU A 82 -10.81 -9.18 7.34
N THR A 83 -11.43 -10.36 7.37
CA THR A 83 -11.25 -11.32 8.46
C THR A 83 -11.23 -12.75 7.91
N ALA A 84 -11.08 -13.72 8.81
CA ALA A 84 -11.13 -15.15 8.51
C ALA A 84 -12.17 -15.84 9.42
N PRO A 85 -12.72 -17.01 9.01
CA PRO A 85 -13.72 -17.72 9.81
C PRO A 85 -13.31 -17.98 11.27
N LYS A 86 -12.02 -18.24 11.52
CA LYS A 86 -11.48 -18.47 12.87
C LYS A 86 -11.41 -17.22 13.76
N PHE A 87 -11.59 -16.03 13.20
CA PHE A 87 -11.47 -14.74 13.90
C PHE A 87 -12.81 -14.03 14.13
N LEU A 88 -13.92 -14.66 13.75
CA LEU A 88 -15.24 -14.07 13.84
C LEU A 88 -15.65 -13.80 15.29
N ASP A 89 -15.42 -14.75 16.19
CA ASP A 89 -15.87 -14.66 17.59
C ASP A 89 -14.98 -13.81 18.50
N ASN A 90 -13.79 -13.41 18.03
CA ASN A 90 -12.86 -12.56 18.79
C ASN A 90 -12.60 -11.21 18.08
N ARG A 91 -11.75 -11.16 17.07
CA ARG A 91 -11.23 -9.95 16.43
C ARG A 91 -12.33 -9.21 15.69
N ALA A 92 -13.04 -9.88 14.77
CA ALA A 92 -14.10 -9.25 14.00
C ALA A 92 -15.26 -8.79 14.91
N LYS A 93 -15.58 -9.58 15.94
CA LYS A 93 -16.57 -9.19 16.97
C LYS A 93 -16.13 -7.96 17.76
N ALA A 94 -14.85 -7.83 18.12
CA ALA A 94 -14.32 -6.63 18.75
C ALA A 94 -14.50 -5.40 17.85
N VAL A 95 -14.13 -5.50 16.57
CA VAL A 95 -14.34 -4.41 15.58
C VAL A 95 -15.82 -4.04 15.47
N LYS A 96 -16.71 -5.04 15.29
CA LYS A 96 -18.17 -4.87 15.20
C LYS A 96 -18.75 -4.19 16.44
N ASN A 97 -18.23 -4.51 17.63
CA ASN A 97 -18.76 -4.00 18.88
C ASN A 97 -18.20 -2.62 19.27
N THR A 98 -17.09 -2.21 18.66
CA THR A 98 -16.36 -0.97 18.98
C THR A 98 -16.41 0.03 17.82
N TRP A 99 -15.26 0.28 17.16
CA TRP A 99 -15.09 1.38 16.20
C TRP A 99 -15.87 1.19 14.91
N GLY A 100 -16.20 -0.05 14.51
CA GLY A 100 -16.97 -0.32 13.30
C GLY A 100 -18.29 0.45 13.28
N LYS A 101 -19.00 0.51 14.42
CA LYS A 101 -20.27 1.23 14.58
C LYS A 101 -20.21 2.73 14.27
N ARG A 102 -19.01 3.31 14.23
CA ARG A 102 -18.78 4.75 13.99
C ARG A 102 -18.63 5.07 12.49
N CYS A 103 -18.43 4.06 11.64
CA CYS A 103 -18.53 4.22 10.19
C CYS A 103 -20.00 4.37 9.79
N ASP A 104 -20.29 5.06 8.67
CA ASP A 104 -21.67 5.17 8.19
C ASP A 104 -22.18 3.81 7.66
N LYS A 105 -21.27 2.94 7.24
CA LYS A 105 -21.51 1.52 7.02
C LYS A 105 -20.26 0.69 7.31
N THR A 106 -20.46 -0.48 7.89
CA THR A 106 -19.41 -1.49 8.04
C THR A 106 -19.79 -2.77 7.29
N LEU A 107 -18.84 -3.31 6.54
CA LEU A 107 -18.93 -4.62 5.92
C LEU A 107 -17.81 -5.51 6.46
N PHE A 108 -18.10 -6.79 6.65
CA PHE A 108 -17.11 -7.79 7.01
C PHE A 108 -16.98 -8.77 5.85
N PHE A 109 -15.77 -8.96 5.36
CA PHE A 109 -15.48 -9.92 4.30
C PHE A 109 -14.60 -11.04 4.83
N SER A 110 -14.88 -12.27 4.41
CA SER A 110 -14.09 -13.46 4.73
C SER A 110 -14.07 -14.44 3.56
N SER A 111 -13.27 -15.51 3.63
CA SER A 111 -13.30 -16.57 2.60
C SER A 111 -14.69 -17.18 2.41
N ALA A 112 -15.40 -17.42 3.51
CA ALA A 112 -16.75 -17.99 3.53
C ALA A 112 -17.75 -17.00 4.12
N ALA A 113 -19.01 -17.07 3.67
CA ALA A 113 -20.10 -16.34 4.31
C ALA A 113 -20.47 -17.00 5.64
N ASN A 114 -21.00 -16.22 6.58
CA ASN A 114 -21.50 -16.72 7.86
C ASN A 114 -22.78 -15.96 8.23
N ALA A 115 -23.86 -16.68 8.52
CA ALA A 115 -25.16 -16.05 8.83
C ALA A 115 -25.20 -15.43 10.23
N SER A 116 -24.54 -16.06 11.22
CA SER A 116 -24.51 -15.61 12.61
C SER A 116 -23.65 -14.37 12.82
N PHE A 117 -22.55 -14.28 12.06
CA PHE A 117 -21.74 -13.09 11.93
C PHE A 117 -21.74 -12.70 10.45
N PRO A 118 -22.62 -11.79 9.99
CA PRO A 118 -23.01 -11.60 8.58
C PRO A 118 -21.85 -11.15 7.69
N THR A 119 -20.89 -12.05 7.45
CA THR A 119 -19.77 -11.84 6.57
C THR A 119 -20.19 -12.11 5.15
N ILE A 120 -19.68 -11.28 4.24
CA ILE A 120 -19.79 -11.51 2.82
C ILE A 120 -18.66 -12.47 2.43
N GLY A 121 -19.04 -13.64 1.94
CA GLY A 121 -18.09 -14.67 1.49
C GLY A 121 -17.47 -14.30 0.15
N LEU A 122 -16.16 -14.12 0.13
CA LEU A 122 -15.41 -13.77 -1.08
C LEU A 122 -15.17 -14.99 -1.99
N ASN A 123 -15.32 -16.22 -1.50
CA ASN A 123 -15.01 -17.46 -2.22
C ASN A 123 -13.58 -17.45 -2.78
N VAL A 124 -12.62 -17.11 -1.90
CA VAL A 124 -11.17 -17.13 -2.14
C VAL A 124 -10.54 -17.86 -0.95
N SER A 125 -9.50 -18.66 -1.21
CA SER A 125 -8.79 -19.43 -0.18
C SER A 125 -8.24 -18.54 0.94
N GLU A 126 -7.97 -19.13 2.10
CA GLU A 126 -7.24 -18.45 3.18
C GLU A 126 -5.74 -18.34 2.87
N GLY A 127 -5.07 -17.47 3.63
CA GLY A 127 -3.62 -17.28 3.54
C GLY A 127 -3.22 -15.94 2.92
N ARG A 128 -1.95 -15.57 3.16
CA ARG A 128 -1.40 -14.26 2.77
C ARG A 128 -1.39 -14.06 1.25
N ASP A 129 -1.14 -15.12 0.49
CA ASP A 129 -1.07 -15.08 -0.98
C ASP A 129 -2.42 -14.85 -1.64
N ALA A 130 -3.52 -15.10 -0.91
CA ALA A 130 -4.87 -14.87 -1.37
C ALA A 130 -5.36 -13.44 -1.13
N LEU A 131 -4.64 -12.64 -0.33
CA LEU A 131 -5.04 -11.28 0.05
C LEU A 131 -5.30 -10.37 -1.17
N PRO A 132 -4.48 -10.36 -2.24
CA PRO A 132 -4.76 -9.50 -3.38
C PRO A 132 -6.12 -9.79 -4.02
N ASN A 133 -6.44 -11.07 -4.24
CA ASN A 133 -7.74 -11.48 -4.78
C ASN A 133 -8.89 -11.17 -3.82
N LYS A 134 -8.67 -11.31 -2.51
CA LYS A 134 -9.67 -10.95 -1.50
C LYS A 134 -9.98 -9.45 -1.54
N THR A 135 -8.95 -8.60 -1.54
CA THR A 135 -9.09 -7.13 -1.63
C THR A 135 -9.80 -6.72 -2.92
N ILE A 136 -9.41 -7.28 -4.06
CA ILE A 136 -10.03 -6.95 -5.35
C ILE A 136 -11.52 -7.28 -5.33
N ARG A 137 -11.91 -8.46 -4.85
CA ARG A 137 -13.32 -8.85 -4.76
C ARG A 137 -14.09 -7.99 -3.75
N ALA A 138 -13.49 -7.66 -2.60
CA ALA A 138 -14.11 -6.81 -1.60
C ALA A 138 -14.36 -5.39 -2.13
N PHE A 139 -13.37 -4.76 -2.77
CA PHE A 139 -13.55 -3.44 -3.37
C PHE A 139 -14.50 -3.47 -4.57
N THR A 140 -14.46 -4.50 -5.40
CA THR A 140 -15.43 -4.68 -6.50
C THR A 140 -16.84 -4.73 -5.94
N TYR A 141 -17.07 -5.53 -4.88
CA TYR A 141 -18.36 -5.57 -4.19
C TYR A 141 -18.77 -4.21 -3.63
N CYS A 142 -17.86 -3.51 -2.94
CA CYS A 142 -18.11 -2.16 -2.41
C CYS A 142 -18.51 -1.18 -3.53
N TYR A 143 -17.84 -1.22 -4.67
CA TYR A 143 -18.15 -0.36 -5.81
C TYR A 143 -19.51 -0.68 -6.41
N GLU A 144 -19.76 -1.95 -6.73
CA GLU A 144 -20.99 -2.40 -7.41
C GLU A 144 -22.25 -2.15 -6.56
N ASN A 145 -22.13 -2.27 -5.23
CA ASN A 145 -23.29 -2.16 -4.33
C ASN A 145 -23.42 -0.79 -3.64
N TYR A 146 -22.32 -0.05 -3.48
CA TYR A 146 -22.28 1.16 -2.64
C TYR A 146 -21.49 2.31 -3.28
N GLY A 147 -20.94 2.14 -4.48
CA GLY A 147 -20.10 3.12 -5.15
C GLY A 147 -20.79 4.46 -5.40
N GLN A 148 -22.13 4.49 -5.46
CA GLN A 148 -22.89 5.72 -5.62
C GLN A 148 -23.28 6.38 -4.29
N ASP A 149 -23.36 5.61 -3.21
CA ASP A 149 -23.95 6.04 -1.94
C ASP A 149 -22.94 6.57 -0.93
N PHE A 150 -21.64 6.26 -1.11
CA PHE A 150 -20.56 6.60 -0.20
C PHE A 150 -19.45 7.39 -0.90
N ASP A 151 -18.76 8.21 -0.12
CA ASP A 151 -17.72 9.12 -0.58
C ASP A 151 -16.31 8.54 -0.37
N TRP A 152 -16.14 7.72 0.68
CA TRP A 152 -14.86 7.17 1.09
C TRP A 152 -14.99 5.69 1.46
N PHE A 153 -14.00 4.90 1.05
CA PHE A 153 -13.96 3.45 1.22
C PHE A 153 -12.68 3.04 1.94
N MET A 154 -12.80 2.71 3.23
CA MET A 154 -11.70 2.31 4.08
C MET A 154 -11.55 0.78 4.12
N LYS A 155 -10.37 0.28 3.76
CA LYS A 155 -9.93 -1.08 4.07
C LYS A 155 -9.32 -1.10 5.47
N ALA A 156 -9.68 -2.11 6.25
CA ALA A 156 -9.04 -2.44 7.53
C ALA A 156 -8.89 -3.96 7.69
N ASP A 157 -7.93 -4.40 8.50
CA ASP A 157 -7.84 -5.78 8.95
C ASP A 157 -8.59 -5.95 10.29
N ASP A 158 -8.87 -7.19 10.68
CA ASP A 158 -9.63 -7.49 11.90
C ASP A 158 -8.87 -7.19 13.21
N ASP A 159 -7.57 -6.89 13.12
CA ASP A 159 -6.71 -6.40 14.19
C ASP A 159 -6.34 -4.91 14.05
N THR A 160 -6.95 -4.18 13.12
CA THR A 160 -6.82 -2.71 13.02
C THR A 160 -7.80 -2.00 13.97
N TYR A 161 -7.36 -0.90 14.61
CA TYR A 161 -8.24 0.03 15.34
C TYR A 161 -8.29 1.40 14.66
N VAL A 162 -9.50 1.96 14.51
CA VAL A 162 -9.71 3.22 13.79
C VAL A 162 -10.47 4.23 14.65
N ILE A 163 -9.93 5.45 14.79
CA ILE A 163 -10.68 6.58 15.34
C ILE A 163 -11.43 7.25 14.18
N VAL A 164 -12.67 6.81 13.92
CA VAL A 164 -13.44 7.19 12.72
C VAL A 164 -13.74 8.70 12.68
N GLU A 165 -13.86 9.36 13.82
CA GLU A 165 -14.00 10.81 13.94
C GLU A 165 -12.77 11.55 13.39
N ASN A 166 -11.57 11.06 13.71
CA ASN A 166 -10.32 11.61 13.18
C ASN A 166 -10.21 11.37 11.68
N LEU A 167 -10.59 10.18 11.21
CA LEU A 167 -10.66 9.89 9.78
C LEU A 167 -11.62 10.84 9.07
N ARG A 168 -12.83 11.04 9.61
CA ARG A 168 -13.85 11.93 9.04
C ARG A 168 -13.37 13.37 8.94
N LYS A 169 -12.74 13.88 10.01
CA LYS A 169 -12.10 15.20 10.02
C LYS A 169 -10.97 15.32 9.00
N PHE A 170 -10.22 14.23 8.77
CA PHE A 170 -9.14 14.23 7.79
C PHE A 170 -9.67 14.28 6.35
N VAL A 171 -10.61 13.40 6.00
CA VAL A 171 -11.12 13.30 4.62
C VAL A 171 -11.99 14.49 4.21
N SER A 172 -12.60 15.21 5.16
CA SER A 172 -13.41 16.41 4.85
C SER A 172 -12.63 17.52 4.14
N ASN A 173 -11.29 17.50 4.24
CA ASN A 173 -10.41 18.44 3.57
C ASN A 173 -10.22 18.14 2.07
N TYR A 174 -10.71 17.01 1.57
CA TYR A 174 -10.46 16.52 0.22
C TYR A 174 -11.76 16.23 -0.54
N SER A 175 -11.69 16.23 -1.87
CA SER A 175 -12.81 15.82 -2.70
C SER A 175 -12.83 14.31 -2.95
N SER A 176 -13.96 13.65 -2.66
CA SER A 176 -14.17 12.24 -3.01
C SER A 176 -14.23 12.01 -4.53
N SER A 177 -14.46 13.07 -5.32
CA SER A 177 -14.40 13.06 -6.78
C SER A 177 -12.98 13.11 -7.35
N ASP A 178 -11.97 13.39 -6.53
CA ASP A 178 -10.58 13.33 -6.97
C ASP A 178 -10.07 11.89 -6.86
N PRO A 179 -9.26 11.39 -7.82
CA PRO A 179 -8.69 10.05 -7.74
C PRO A 179 -7.51 10.04 -6.75
N ILE A 180 -7.82 9.92 -5.45
CA ILE A 180 -6.84 9.99 -4.37
C ILE A 180 -7.04 8.86 -3.35
N TYR A 181 -5.96 8.52 -2.66
CA TYR A 181 -5.98 7.53 -1.59
C TYR A 181 -4.99 7.85 -0.47
N PHE A 182 -5.29 7.32 0.71
CA PHE A 182 -4.65 7.65 1.98
C PHE A 182 -4.21 6.38 2.71
N GLY A 183 -3.14 6.47 3.49
CA GLY A 183 -2.67 5.38 4.35
C GLY A 183 -1.26 5.64 4.86
N HIS A 184 -0.66 4.64 5.50
CA HIS A 184 0.76 4.71 5.83
C HIS A 184 1.58 4.49 4.56
N ASN A 185 2.23 5.55 4.07
CA ASN A 185 2.93 5.52 2.79
C ASN A 185 4.33 4.89 2.93
N PHE A 186 4.47 3.65 2.45
CA PHE A 186 5.75 3.04 2.17
C PHE A 186 6.25 3.41 0.77
N TYR A 187 7.52 3.78 0.61
CA TYR A 187 8.03 4.30 -0.67
C TYR A 187 9.05 3.40 -1.36
N LYS A 188 9.44 2.28 -0.74
CA LYS A 188 10.57 1.44 -1.20
C LYS A 188 10.45 0.94 -2.64
N TYR A 189 9.25 0.63 -3.11
CA TYR A 189 9.03 -0.03 -4.41
C TYR A 189 8.50 0.88 -5.52
N PHE A 190 7.91 2.02 -5.16
CA PHE A 190 7.20 2.90 -6.09
C PHE A 190 7.52 4.36 -5.78
N LYS A 191 7.66 5.19 -6.81
CA LYS A 191 8.05 6.60 -6.63
C LYS A 191 7.00 7.38 -5.84
N GLN A 192 5.72 7.11 -6.07
CA GLN A 192 4.64 7.69 -5.25
C GLN A 192 4.42 6.95 -3.92
N GLY A 193 4.99 5.75 -3.80
CA GLY A 193 4.80 4.80 -2.72
C GLY A 193 3.51 3.98 -2.81
N TYR A 194 3.19 3.29 -1.72
CA TYR A 194 2.07 2.38 -1.56
C TYR A 194 1.62 2.39 -0.10
N MET A 195 0.36 2.08 0.16
CA MET A 195 -0.19 2.16 1.52
C MET A 195 -0.07 0.81 2.22
N SER A 196 0.45 0.80 3.45
CA SER A 196 0.50 -0.41 4.29
C SER A 196 -0.88 -1.07 4.39
N GLY A 197 -0.93 -2.38 4.16
CA GLY A 197 -2.17 -3.14 4.30
C GLY A 197 -2.69 -3.16 5.74
N GLY A 198 -1.82 -3.38 6.72
CA GLY A 198 -2.20 -3.55 8.14
C GLY A 198 -2.59 -2.25 8.84
N ALA A 199 -2.02 -1.12 8.42
CA ALA A 199 -2.43 0.21 8.90
C ALA A 199 -3.87 0.57 8.45
N GLY A 200 -4.38 -0.16 7.45
CA GLY A 200 -5.54 0.24 6.68
C GLY A 200 -5.22 1.37 5.70
N TYR A 201 -6.10 1.53 4.72
CA TYR A 201 -6.00 2.59 3.73
C TYR A 201 -7.38 2.95 3.18
N VAL A 202 -7.49 4.15 2.63
CA VAL A 202 -8.78 4.75 2.27
C VAL A 202 -8.73 5.21 0.82
N LEU A 203 -9.69 4.78 0.01
CA LEU A 203 -9.89 5.22 -1.35
C LEU A 203 -11.01 6.25 -1.39
N SER A 204 -10.83 7.30 -2.19
CA SER A 204 -11.95 8.14 -2.61
C SER A 204 -12.93 7.36 -3.49
N LYS A 205 -14.16 7.86 -3.60
CA LYS A 205 -15.17 7.35 -4.56
C LYS A 205 -14.59 7.24 -5.97
N GLU A 206 -13.90 8.26 -6.46
CA GLU A 206 -13.31 8.22 -7.80
C GLU A 206 -12.14 7.23 -7.90
N ALA A 207 -11.29 7.12 -6.88
CA ALA A 207 -10.21 6.14 -6.85
C ALA A 207 -10.75 4.71 -6.92
N LEU A 208 -11.81 4.40 -6.15
CA LEU A 208 -12.47 3.09 -6.20
C LEU A 208 -13.10 2.83 -7.58
N ARG A 209 -13.77 3.84 -8.16
CA ARG A 209 -14.38 3.72 -9.48
C ARG A 209 -13.35 3.37 -10.55
N VAL A 210 -12.22 4.08 -10.63
CA VAL A 210 -11.19 3.79 -11.65
C VAL A 210 -10.47 2.48 -11.37
N PHE A 211 -10.29 2.11 -10.10
CA PHE A 211 -9.75 0.81 -9.71
C PHE A 211 -10.60 -0.33 -10.28
N VAL A 212 -11.91 -0.31 -10.05
CA VAL A 212 -12.81 -1.40 -10.49
C VAL A 212 -13.07 -1.35 -11.99
N THR A 213 -13.33 -0.17 -12.56
CA THR A 213 -13.76 -0.05 -13.97
C THR A 213 -12.61 -0.08 -14.99
N LYS A 214 -11.37 0.18 -14.57
CA LYS A 214 -10.19 0.16 -15.45
C LYS A 214 -9.08 -0.74 -14.92
N GLY A 215 -8.79 -0.68 -13.63
CA GLY A 215 -7.71 -1.44 -13.00
C GLY A 215 -7.93 -2.94 -13.10
N VAL A 216 -9.07 -3.41 -12.60
CA VAL A 216 -9.43 -4.83 -12.51
C VAL A 216 -10.63 -5.19 -13.39
N ALA A 217 -10.83 -4.43 -14.46
CA ALA A 217 -11.90 -4.67 -15.41
C ALA A 217 -11.81 -6.07 -16.03
N LYS A 218 -12.96 -6.69 -16.31
CA LYS A 218 -13.03 -8.03 -16.93
C LYS A 218 -12.30 -8.11 -18.27
N THR A 219 -12.30 -7.01 -19.03
CA THR A 219 -11.66 -6.91 -20.34
C THR A 219 -10.51 -5.91 -20.30
N LYS A 220 -9.30 -6.36 -20.68
CA LYS A 220 -8.08 -5.55 -20.74
C LYS A 220 -7.77 -4.79 -19.43
N PRO A 221 -7.62 -5.48 -18.29
CA PRO A 221 -7.30 -4.83 -17.03
C PRO A 221 -5.94 -4.13 -17.10
N VAL A 222 -5.86 -2.91 -16.56
CA VAL A 222 -4.60 -2.15 -16.45
C VAL A 222 -3.67 -2.76 -15.39
N CYS A 223 -4.23 -3.38 -14.35
CA CYS A 223 -3.49 -3.94 -13.24
C CYS A 223 -3.29 -5.44 -13.42
N HIS A 224 -2.03 -5.87 -13.42
CA HIS A 224 -1.66 -7.29 -13.56
C HIS A 224 -1.57 -7.91 -12.16
N ILE A 225 -2.57 -8.72 -11.81
CA ILE A 225 -2.79 -9.20 -10.44
C ILE A 225 -1.93 -10.44 -10.13
N GLN A 226 -1.59 -11.21 -11.15
CA GLN A 226 -1.01 -12.55 -11.01
C GLN A 226 0.46 -12.53 -10.57
N ASP A 227 1.13 -11.38 -10.71
CA ASP A 227 2.58 -11.26 -10.49
C ASP A 227 2.93 -10.81 -9.06
N VAL A 228 1.93 -10.49 -8.22
CA VAL A 228 2.16 -9.86 -6.92
C VAL A 228 1.42 -10.59 -5.81
N ARG A 229 2.19 -11.16 -4.86
CA ARG A 229 1.66 -11.88 -3.68
C ARG A 229 1.25 -10.94 -2.54
N ASN A 230 1.88 -9.76 -2.46
CA ASN A 230 1.63 -8.76 -1.44
C ASN A 230 0.51 -7.82 -1.90
N GLU A 231 -0.59 -7.82 -1.16
CA GLU A 231 -1.79 -7.05 -1.48
C GLU A 231 -1.54 -5.53 -1.53
N ASP A 232 -0.81 -4.99 -0.57
CA ASP A 232 -0.47 -3.58 -0.48
C ASP A 232 0.43 -3.11 -1.63
N ILE A 233 1.43 -3.92 -1.99
CA ILE A 233 2.29 -3.67 -3.15
C ILE A 233 1.47 -3.70 -4.45
N LEU A 234 0.55 -4.67 -4.59
CA LEU A 234 -0.34 -4.75 -5.75
C LEU A 234 -1.21 -3.50 -5.86
N MET A 235 -1.81 -3.08 -4.75
CA MET A 235 -2.64 -1.88 -4.71
C MET A 235 -1.82 -0.65 -5.08
N GLY A 236 -0.63 -0.48 -4.52
CA GLY A 236 0.29 0.62 -4.87
C GLY A 236 0.63 0.69 -6.36
N ALA A 237 1.05 -0.44 -6.94
CA ALA A 237 1.35 -0.54 -8.37
C ALA A 237 0.14 -0.17 -9.23
N CYS A 238 -1.05 -0.66 -8.85
CA CYS A 238 -2.28 -0.39 -9.56
C CYS A 238 -2.69 1.09 -9.48
N MET A 239 -2.60 1.70 -8.29
CA MET A 239 -2.91 3.12 -8.09
C MET A 239 -1.98 4.01 -8.92
N GLU A 240 -0.67 3.69 -9.00
CA GLU A 240 0.28 4.47 -9.81
C GLU A 240 -0.06 4.37 -11.31
N LYS A 241 -0.34 3.16 -11.81
CA LYS A 241 -0.76 2.96 -13.21
C LYS A 241 -2.06 3.66 -13.57
N LEU A 242 -3.00 3.75 -12.62
CA LEU A 242 -4.29 4.41 -12.79
C LEU A 242 -4.23 5.92 -12.56
N ALA A 243 -3.04 6.48 -12.28
CA ALA A 243 -2.85 7.88 -11.90
C ALA A 243 -3.68 8.31 -10.68
N VAL A 244 -3.98 7.38 -9.78
CA VAL A 244 -4.58 7.66 -8.47
C VAL A 244 -3.47 8.14 -7.54
N LYS A 245 -3.61 9.37 -7.03
CA LYS A 245 -2.54 10.04 -6.30
C LYS A 245 -2.49 9.60 -4.83
N ALA A 246 -1.32 9.15 -4.39
CA ALA A 246 -1.03 8.94 -2.98
C ALA A 246 -0.92 10.30 -2.27
N ILE A 247 -1.74 10.51 -1.25
CA ILE A 247 -1.71 11.74 -0.46
C ILE A 247 -1.02 11.49 0.86
N ASP A 248 -0.14 12.42 1.23
CA ASP A 248 0.58 12.37 2.49
C ASP A 248 -0.37 12.63 3.65
N THR A 249 -0.36 11.71 4.62
CA THR A 249 -1.31 11.71 5.73
C THR A 249 -0.69 12.16 7.05
N VAL A 250 0.52 12.71 7.03
CA VAL A 250 1.13 13.27 8.24
C VAL A 250 0.42 14.55 8.67
N ASP A 251 0.41 14.83 9.96
CA ASP A 251 -0.11 16.09 10.48
C ASP A 251 0.88 17.26 10.32
N GLU A 252 0.47 18.45 10.77
CA GLU A 252 1.30 19.66 10.74
C GLU A 252 2.62 19.54 11.51
N TYR A 253 2.70 18.60 12.46
CA TYR A 253 3.89 18.27 13.24
C TYR A 253 4.69 17.09 12.64
N GLN A 254 4.36 16.66 11.41
CA GLN A 254 4.96 15.50 10.75
C GLN A 254 4.76 14.19 11.54
N ARG A 255 3.63 14.04 12.24
CA ARG A 255 3.25 12.80 12.93
C ARG A 255 2.30 11.99 12.06
N GLU A 256 2.43 10.68 12.14
CA GLU A 256 1.68 9.74 11.31
C GLU A 256 0.21 9.62 11.77
N ARG A 257 -0.71 9.47 10.81
CA ARG A 257 -2.14 9.17 11.09
C ARG A 257 -2.51 7.71 10.90
N PHE A 258 -1.71 7.00 10.12
CA PHE A 258 -1.86 5.58 9.84
C PHE A 258 -0.59 4.89 10.33
N LEU A 259 -0.76 3.98 11.27
CA LEU A 259 0.32 3.32 11.99
C LEU A 259 0.36 1.85 11.53
N PRO A 260 1.45 1.37 10.94
CA PRO A 260 1.54 0.02 10.37
C PRO A 260 1.99 -1.03 11.40
N LEU A 261 2.21 -0.59 12.64
CA LEU A 261 2.73 -1.38 13.76
C LEU A 261 1.77 -1.27 14.95
N ASP A 262 1.94 -2.16 15.93
CA ASP A 262 1.14 -2.11 17.14
C ASP A 262 1.55 -0.94 18.06
N LEU A 263 0.71 -0.63 19.05
CA LEU A 263 0.97 0.47 19.97
C LEU A 263 2.20 0.24 20.86
N ILE A 264 2.58 -1.02 21.12
CA ILE A 264 3.74 -1.35 21.95
C ILE A 264 5.03 -0.93 21.22
N GLU A 265 5.10 -1.13 19.91
CA GLU A 265 6.23 -0.69 19.08
C GLU A 265 6.37 0.84 19.05
N TYR A 266 5.26 1.58 19.09
CA TYR A 266 5.27 3.05 19.11
C TYR A 266 5.60 3.69 20.47
N THR A 267 5.57 2.91 21.56
CA THR A 267 5.59 3.45 22.93
C THR A 267 6.64 2.82 23.84
N VAL A 268 6.93 1.53 23.69
CA VAL A 268 7.77 0.77 24.61
C VAL A 268 9.00 0.18 23.92
N THR A 269 8.80 -0.65 22.90
CA THR A 269 9.89 -1.46 22.33
C THR A 269 10.68 -0.73 21.26
N GLY A 270 10.11 0.34 20.71
CA GLY A 270 10.68 1.06 19.58
C GLY A 270 10.43 0.36 18.24
N PHE A 271 10.90 0.99 17.17
CA PHE A 271 10.63 0.55 15.81
C PHE A 271 11.56 -0.57 15.36
N PRO A 272 11.06 -1.55 14.59
CA PRO A 272 11.91 -2.53 13.93
C PRO A 272 12.84 -1.83 12.92
N PHE A 273 14.03 -2.39 12.74
CA PHE A 273 15.11 -1.76 11.97
C PHE A 273 14.73 -1.38 10.53
N TRP A 274 13.78 -2.11 9.93
CA TRP A 274 13.36 -1.92 8.55
C TRP A 274 12.36 -0.76 8.37
N LEU A 275 11.61 -0.37 9.41
CA LEU A 275 10.52 0.60 9.26
C LEU A 275 11.02 1.96 8.74
N PRO A 276 12.11 2.56 9.28
CA PRO A 276 12.59 3.85 8.80
C PRO A 276 12.99 3.87 7.32
N ASP A 277 13.44 2.72 6.77
CA ASP A 277 13.85 2.60 5.36
C ASP A 277 12.66 2.40 4.41
N TYR A 278 11.53 1.94 4.93
CA TYR A 278 10.33 1.68 4.15
C TYR A 278 9.38 2.87 4.17
N SER A 279 9.25 3.55 5.30
CA SER A 279 8.31 4.66 5.51
C SER A 279 8.76 5.93 4.80
N LYS A 280 7.85 6.56 4.05
CA LYS A 280 8.12 7.82 3.34
C LYS A 280 8.47 8.95 4.32
N PHE A 281 7.80 8.96 5.48
CA PHE A 281 8.07 9.87 6.58
C PHE A 281 8.70 9.07 7.70
N LYS A 282 9.71 9.65 8.35
CA LYS A 282 10.37 8.98 9.48
C LYS A 282 9.36 8.81 10.62
N PRO A 283 9.11 7.56 11.07
CA PRO A 283 8.24 7.30 12.21
C PRO A 283 8.76 8.02 13.45
N LYS A 284 7.85 8.53 14.28
CA LYS A 284 8.17 9.22 15.53
C LYS A 284 7.60 8.44 16.69
N LEU A 285 8.44 8.17 17.70
CA LEU A 285 7.96 7.59 18.96
C LEU A 285 6.99 8.56 19.63
N VAL A 286 5.99 8.01 20.28
CA VAL A 286 5.06 8.78 21.09
C VAL A 286 5.61 8.80 22.50
N SER A 287 6.00 9.97 23.01
CA SER A 287 6.23 10.14 24.44
C SER A 287 4.88 10.08 25.14
N ILE A 288 4.67 9.05 25.96
CA ILE A 288 3.55 8.97 26.89
C ILE A 288 3.85 9.84 28.11
#